data_AF-A0A9D7TWS2-F1
#
_entry.id   AF-A0A9D7TWS2-F1
#
_cell.length_a   1.000
_cell.length_b   1.000
_cell.length_c   1.000
_cell.angle_alpha   90.00
_cell.angle_beta   90.00
_cell.angle_gamma   90.00
#
_symmetry.space_group_name_H-M   'P 1'
#
loop_
_entity.id
_entity.type
_entity.pdbx_description
1 polymer ?
#
loop_
_entity_poly.entity_id
_entity_poly.type
_entity_poly.pdbx_seq_one_letter_code
_entity_poly.pdbx_strand_id
1 'polypeptide(L)' 'MKIIQRIQSPTPSFFKKLRNAGLTLAAISTAIVAAPVALPALLVKVAGYLAVAGGVASAVSQSTTSTENK' A
#
# COMPACT_ATOMS: atom_id res chain seq x y z
N MET A 1 -13.45 -18.69 21.00
CA MET A 1 -13.75 -17.24 20.85
C MET A 1 -12.54 -16.56 20.23
N LYS A 2 -12.68 -15.65 19.24
CA LYS A 2 -11.78 -14.48 19.01
C LYS A 2 -11.69 -13.94 17.56
N ILE A 3 -12.21 -14.59 16.50
CA ILE A 3 -12.18 -13.99 15.14
C ILE A 3 -13.29 -12.94 14.98
N ILE A 4 -14.53 -13.31 15.29
CA ILE A 4 -15.70 -12.42 15.14
C ILE A 4 -15.52 -11.14 15.98
N GLN A 5 -14.97 -11.28 17.19
CA GLN A 5 -14.70 -10.19 18.11
C GLN A 5 -13.53 -9.30 17.65
N ARG A 6 -12.57 -9.83 16.88
CA ARG A 6 -11.49 -9.06 16.26
C ARG A 6 -11.95 -8.28 15.02
N ILE A 7 -12.87 -8.85 14.23
CA ILE A 7 -13.49 -8.12 13.11
C ILE A 7 -14.36 -6.96 13.63
N GLN A 8 -15.04 -7.16 14.76
CA GLN A 8 -15.82 -6.12 15.42
C GLN A 8 -14.99 -5.15 16.28
N SER A 9 -13.68 -5.40 16.46
CA SER A 9 -12.81 -4.48 17.19
C SER A 9 -12.59 -3.20 16.37
N PRO A 10 -12.55 -2.02 17.02
CA PRO A 10 -12.37 -0.75 16.32
C PRO A 10 -11.08 -0.76 15.52
N THR A 11 -11.18 -0.40 14.23
CA THR A 11 -10.04 -0.40 13.33
C THR A 11 -8.93 0.50 13.88
N PRO A 12 -7.70 -0.01 14.06
CA PRO A 12 -6.60 0.78 14.60
C PRO A 12 -6.34 2.03 13.74
N SER A 13 -5.87 3.10 14.36
CA SER A 13 -5.62 4.40 13.69
C SER A 13 -4.68 4.27 12.49
N PHE A 14 -3.72 3.33 12.53
CA PHE A 14 -2.84 3.00 11.41
C PHE A 14 -3.61 2.55 10.16
N PHE A 15 -4.51 1.56 10.29
CA PHE A 15 -5.28 1.03 9.16
C PHE A 15 -6.28 2.06 8.62
N LYS A 16 -6.82 2.93 9.47
CA LYS A 16 -7.64 4.07 9.02
C LYS A 16 -6.83 5.02 8.12
N LYS A 17 -5.60 5.36 8.51
CA LYS A 17 -4.69 6.17 7.68
C LYS A 17 -4.31 5.46 6.38
N LEU A 18 -4.00 4.17 6.44
CA LEU A 18 -3.66 3.36 5.27
C LEU A 18 -4.83 3.28 4.27
N ARG A 19 -6.07 3.08 4.75
CA ARG A 19 -7.27 3.10 3.90
C ARG A 19 -7.45 4.44 3.19
N ASN A 20 -7.28 5.55 3.91
CA ASN A 20 -7.41 6.88 3.31
C ASN A 20 -6.32 7.12 2.26
N ALA A 21 -5.07 6.71 2.53
CA ALA A 21 -3.98 6.79 1.56
C ALA A 21 -4.22 5.90 0.33
N GLY A 22 -4.76 4.70 0.51
CA GLY A 22 -5.15 3.82 -0.59
C GLY A 22 -6.29 4.39 -1.43
N LEU A 23 -7.28 5.03 -0.78
CA LEU A 23 -8.41 5.64 -1.46
C LEU A 23 -7.99 6.87 -2.27
N THR A 24 -7.12 7.73 -1.73
CA THR A 24 -6.58 8.88 -2.47
C THR A 24 -5.71 8.42 -3.64
N LEU A 25 -4.89 7.39 -3.44
CA LEU A 25 -4.08 6.83 -4.51
C LEU A 25 -4.93 6.19 -5.62
N ALA A 26 -6.00 5.48 -5.25
CA ALA A 26 -6.96 4.93 -6.20
C ALA A 26 -7.65 6.04 -7.00
N ALA A 27 -8.08 7.13 -6.36
CA ALA A 27 -8.68 8.28 -7.02
C ALA A 27 -7.70 8.98 -7.98
N ILE A 28 -6.43 9.09 -7.59
CA ILE A 28 -5.38 9.63 -8.46
C ILE A 28 -5.17 8.71 -9.67
N SER A 29 -5.08 7.40 -9.47
CA SER A 29 -4.94 6.42 -10.55
C SER A 29 -6.14 6.41 -11.50
N THR A 30 -7.37 6.47 -11.01
CA THR A 30 -8.55 6.52 -11.87
C THR A 30 -8.64 7.83 -12.66
N ALA A 31 -8.28 8.96 -12.05
CA ALA A 31 -8.20 10.24 -12.74
C ALA A 31 -7.12 10.26 -13.84
N ILE A 32 -5.96 9.66 -13.56
CA ILE A 32 -4.85 9.45 -14.51
C ILE A 32 -5.31 8.64 -15.72
N VAL A 33 -6.03 7.54 -15.50
CA VAL A 33 -6.53 6.68 -16.58
C VAL A 33 -7.62 7.37 -17.40
N ALA A 34 -8.47 8.18 -16.76
CA ALA A 34 -9.53 8.92 -17.43
C ALA A 34 -9.00 10.09 -18.30
N ALA A 35 -7.81 10.62 -18.01
CA ALA A 35 -7.18 11.70 -18.75
C ALA A 35 -5.78 11.29 -19.25
N PRO A 36 -5.68 10.58 -20.39
CA PRO A 36 -4.48 9.86 -20.83
C PRO A 36 -3.25 10.73 -21.20
N VAL A 37 -3.32 12.06 -21.10
CA VAL A 37 -2.37 12.96 -21.78
C VAL A 37 -1.64 13.95 -20.85
N ALA A 38 -1.91 13.94 -19.54
CA ALA A 38 -1.43 15.00 -18.64
C ALA A 38 -0.50 14.54 -17.49
N LEU A 39 0.10 13.34 -17.54
CA LEU A 39 0.98 12.91 -16.45
C LEU A 39 2.37 13.51 -16.60
N PRO A 40 2.83 14.34 -15.64
CA PRO A 40 4.21 14.78 -15.61
C PRO A 40 5.11 13.54 -15.51
N ALA A 41 6.04 13.36 -16.44
CA ALA A 41 7.01 12.25 -16.44
C ALA A 41 7.77 12.08 -15.10
N LEU A 42 7.79 13.15 -14.30
CA LEU A 42 8.31 13.17 -12.94
C LEU A 42 7.56 12.23 -11.99
N LEU A 43 6.22 12.14 -12.06
CA LEU A 43 5.44 11.25 -11.19
C LEU A 43 5.69 9.78 -11.51
N VAL A 44 5.80 9.44 -12.80
CA VAL A 44 6.11 8.06 -13.23
C VAL A 44 7.50 7.64 -12.73
N LYS A 45 8.48 8.55 -12.79
CA LYS A 45 9.81 8.32 -12.23
C LYS A 45 9.79 8.11 -10.72
N VAL A 46 9.08 8.96 -9.98
CA VAL A 46 8.95 8.83 -8.51
C VAL A 46 8.25 7.52 -8.12
N ALA A 47 7.17 7.16 -8.83
CA ALA A 47 6.48 5.89 -8.62
C ALA A 47 7.38 4.68 -8.89
N GLY A 48 8.22 4.74 -9.94
CA GLY A 48 9.21 3.71 -10.22
C GLY A 48 10.21 3.51 -9.08
N TYR A 49 10.77 4.59 -8.53
CA TYR A 49 11.68 4.51 -7.38
C TYR A 49 10.99 3.98 -6.12
N LEU A 50 9.76 4.42 -5.84
CA LEU A 50 8.96 3.92 -4.72
C LEU A 50 8.63 2.42 -4.86
N ALA A 51 8.34 1.96 -6.07
CA ALA A 51 8.08 0.54 -6.33
C ALA A 51 9.31 -0.33 -6.06
N VAL A 52 10.50 0.11 -6.50
CA VAL A 52 11.77 -0.58 -6.22
C VAL A 52 12.05 -0.59 -4.72
N ALA A 53 11.96 0.56 -4.05
CA ALA A 53 12.20 0.66 -2.61
C ALA A 53 11.21 -0.19 -1.80
N GLY A 54 9.93 -0.15 -2.16
CA GLY A 54 8.89 -0.96 -1.53
C GLY A 54 9.07 -2.46 -1.79
N GLY A 55 9.52 -2.84 -2.98
CA GLY A 55 9.85 -4.22 -3.33
C GLY A 55 11.01 -4.76 -2.51
N VAL A 56 12.10 -4.00 -2.37
CA VAL A 56 13.24 -4.36 -1.52
C VAL A 56 12.83 -4.44 -0.05
N ALA A 57 12.12 -3.43 0.46
CA ALA A 57 11.64 -3.44 1.84
C ALA A 57 10.68 -4.62 2.12
N SER A 58 9.83 -4.97 1.16
CA SER A 58 8.92 -6.12 1.26
C SER A 58 9.68 -7.44 1.22
N ALA A 59 10.65 -7.59 0.32
CA ALA A 59 11.49 -8.79 0.23
C ALA A 59 12.30 -9.00 1.52
N VAL A 60 12.88 -7.93 2.07
CA VAL A 60 13.60 -7.98 3.36
C VAL A 60 12.65 -8.28 4.51
N SER A 61 11.47 -7.67 4.55
CA SER A 61 10.46 -7.93 5.60
C SER A 61 9.97 -9.38 5.56
N GLN A 62 9.75 -9.92 4.36
CA GLN A 62 9.40 -11.33 4.16
C GLN A 62 10.57 -12.27 4.50
N SER A 63 11.81 -11.82 4.30
CA SER A 63 13.02 -12.55 4.70
C SER A 63 13.17 -12.63 6.22
N THR A 64 12.76 -11.59 6.97
CA THR A 64 12.78 -11.60 8.45
C THR A 64 11.66 -12.46 9.04
N THR A 65 10.54 -12.63 8.33
CA THR A 65 9.43 -13.49 8.79
C THR A 65 9.49 -14.93 8.25
N SER A 66 10.52 -15.32 7.48
CA SER A 66 10.68 -16.68 6.94
C SER A 66 11.58 -17.58 7.79
N THR A 67 11.46 -17.50 9.12
CA THR A 67 11.96 -18.52 10.05
C THR A 67 11.06 -18.57 11.29
N GLU A 68 9.84 -19.06 11.13
CA GLU A 68 9.14 -19.77 12.21
C GLU A 68 8.78 -21.15 11.67
N ASN A 69 9.76 -22.04 11.76
CA ASN A 69 9.59 -23.47 11.54
C ASN A 69 10.14 -24.18 12.77
N LYS A 70 9.43 -24.05 13.90
CA LYS A 70 9.12 -25.13 14.85
C LYS A 70 8.25 -24.62 15.99
#